data_AF-S9QAQ8-F1
#
_entry.id   AF-S9QAQ8-F1
#
_cell.length_a   1.000
_cell.length_b   1.000
_cell.length_c   1.000
_cell.angle_alpha   90.00
_cell.angle_beta   90.00
_cell.angle_gamma   90.00
#
_symmetry.space_group_name_H-M   'P 1'
#
loop_
_entity.id
_entity.type
_entity.pdbx_description
1 polymer ?
#
loop_
_entity_poly.entity_id
_entity_poly.type
_entity_poly.pdbx_seq_one_letter_code
_entity_poly.pdbx_strand_id
1 'polypeptide(L)'
;MVSMASPTASTTTARAARTRELPDAATFGDLVASAAEVEASERASDARCGLRAGADGRYRLEANLTPSLVKTAPIDLDEAAPFIGRVALATPFGVVGNGSMLVALSPLPQRIRLGIVPVVSVTDKAIYFSIATNQGISEGPATTIDEKNLHVVRGMIPNADAVIVTAERDVPLDRVRDVLDWTDGAAGPVVFGVFLGRDDHVPATWVNAREPDGFVEEPGRCENGEHYWTVPGRYDPATVARVSDEIRQEVASCAAKLPPDSLGGRVTLSLKMGRTGRTADACLGEDQTQSAEVRACVLDRVRKLPFPSSPKPVAVSVQVQLVPPSLITRGLCE
;
A
#
# COMPACT_ATOMS: atom_id res chain seq x y z
N MET A 1 -25.47 -65.93 -5.35
CA MET A 1 -24.54 -65.10 -6.13
C MET A 1 -25.10 -63.69 -6.20
N VAL A 2 -24.64 -62.80 -5.31
CA VAL A 2 -25.02 -61.38 -5.31
C VAL A 2 -23.73 -60.61 -5.49
N SER A 3 -23.56 -60.00 -6.66
CA SER A 3 -22.41 -59.17 -7.00
C SER A 3 -22.65 -57.78 -6.40
N MET A 4 -21.86 -57.42 -5.39
CA MET A 4 -21.82 -56.07 -4.85
C MET A 4 -20.82 -55.26 -5.67
N ALA A 5 -21.32 -54.31 -6.45
CA ALA A 5 -20.49 -53.31 -7.12
C ALA A 5 -20.10 -52.22 -6.11
N SER A 6 -18.81 -52.03 -5.89
CA SER A 6 -18.26 -50.92 -5.11
C SER A 6 -18.41 -49.61 -5.88
N PRO A 7 -18.90 -48.51 -5.26
CA PRO A 7 -18.86 -47.20 -5.88
C PRO A 7 -17.41 -46.70 -5.89
N THR A 8 -16.87 -46.52 -7.09
CA THR A 8 -15.64 -45.76 -7.31
C THR A 8 -15.96 -44.30 -7.02
N ALA A 9 -15.52 -43.81 -5.87
CA ALA A 9 -15.57 -42.39 -5.56
C ALA A 9 -14.64 -41.67 -6.54
N SER A 10 -15.25 -40.96 -7.50
CA SER A 10 -14.54 -39.99 -8.33
C SER A 10 -13.99 -38.90 -7.43
N THR A 11 -12.73 -39.05 -7.04
CA THR A 11 -11.94 -38.02 -6.39
C THR A 11 -11.59 -36.98 -7.45
N THR A 12 -12.55 -36.11 -7.80
CA THR A 12 -12.27 -34.90 -8.57
C THR A 12 -11.65 -33.87 -7.62
N THR A 13 -10.47 -34.18 -7.10
CA THR A 13 -9.55 -33.17 -6.56
C THR A 13 -8.76 -32.61 -7.74
N ALA A 14 -9.48 -32.07 -8.72
CA ALA A 14 -8.88 -31.20 -9.71
C ALA A 14 -8.54 -29.91 -8.97
N ARG A 15 -7.25 -29.78 -8.66
CA ARG A 15 -6.51 -28.58 -8.28
C ARG A 15 -6.96 -27.40 -9.13
N ALA A 16 -8.07 -26.77 -8.75
CA ALA A 16 -8.52 -25.51 -9.31
C ALA A 16 -7.39 -24.49 -9.08
N ALA A 17 -7.01 -23.83 -10.16
CA ALA A 17 -5.80 -23.03 -10.25
C ALA A 17 -5.90 -21.81 -9.31
N ARG A 18 -4.84 -21.34 -8.64
CA ARG A 18 -3.65 -20.66 -9.22
C ARG A 18 -3.95 -19.64 -10.32
N THR A 19 -5.20 -19.34 -10.60
CA THR A 19 -5.62 -18.42 -11.65
C THR A 19 -6.12 -17.14 -11.02
N ARG A 20 -5.66 -16.03 -11.58
CA ARG A 20 -6.19 -14.70 -11.34
C ARG A 20 -7.66 -14.56 -11.79
N GLU A 21 -8.22 -15.56 -12.47
CA GLU A 21 -9.62 -15.60 -12.90
C GLU A 21 -10.55 -15.77 -11.70
N LEU A 22 -11.61 -14.96 -11.68
CA LEU A 22 -12.65 -14.98 -10.65
C LEU A 22 -13.86 -15.78 -11.15
N PRO A 23 -14.68 -16.35 -10.24
CA PRO A 23 -15.86 -17.11 -10.64
C PRO A 23 -16.89 -16.24 -11.39
N ASP A 24 -17.80 -16.89 -12.10
CA ASP A 24 -18.95 -16.20 -12.70
C ASP A 24 -19.80 -15.54 -11.60
N ALA A 25 -20.29 -14.33 -11.85
CA ALA A 25 -20.99 -13.51 -10.86
C ALA A 25 -20.19 -13.28 -9.56
N ALA A 26 -18.87 -13.17 -9.68
CA ALA A 26 -17.97 -12.94 -8.55
C ALA A 26 -18.40 -11.75 -7.68
N THR A 27 -18.16 -11.92 -6.38
CA THR A 27 -18.34 -10.92 -5.35
C THR A 27 -17.01 -10.29 -4.95
N PHE A 28 -17.06 -9.22 -4.16
CA PHE A 28 -15.84 -8.66 -3.57
C PHE A 28 -15.14 -9.65 -2.63
N GLY A 29 -15.89 -10.50 -1.93
CA GLY A 29 -15.35 -11.61 -1.14
C GLY A 29 -14.51 -12.58 -1.97
N ASP A 30 -14.96 -12.91 -3.19
CA ASP A 30 -14.21 -13.78 -4.12
C ASP A 30 -12.91 -13.12 -4.59
N LEU A 31 -12.92 -11.80 -4.82
CA LEU A 31 -11.73 -11.03 -5.16
C LEU A 31 -10.70 -11.08 -4.04
N VAL A 32 -11.12 -10.89 -2.78
CA VAL A 32 -10.23 -10.95 -1.62
C VAL A 32 -9.68 -12.38 -1.41
N ALA A 33 -10.53 -13.39 -1.55
CA ALA A 33 -10.10 -14.79 -1.46
C ALA A 33 -9.07 -15.14 -2.56
N SER A 34 -9.33 -14.74 -3.81
CA SER A 34 -8.39 -14.93 -4.93
C SER A 34 -7.08 -14.19 -4.69
N ALA A 35 -7.12 -12.98 -4.12
CA ALA A 35 -5.92 -12.26 -3.74
C ALA A 35 -5.08 -13.06 -2.72
N ALA A 36 -5.70 -13.73 -1.76
CA ALA A 36 -4.98 -14.54 -0.77
C ALA A 36 -4.27 -15.72 -1.41
N GLU A 37 -4.90 -16.36 -2.39
CA GLU A 37 -4.35 -17.50 -3.11
C GLU A 37 -3.22 -17.10 -4.08
N VAL A 38 -3.37 -15.96 -4.77
CA VAL A 38 -2.36 -15.42 -5.69
C VAL A 38 -1.11 -15.00 -4.93
N GLU A 39 -1.26 -14.34 -3.78
CA GLU A 39 -0.15 -13.98 -2.89
C GLU A 39 0.70 -15.21 -2.54
N ALA A 40 0.06 -16.33 -2.22
CA ALA A 40 0.75 -17.55 -1.79
C ALA A 40 1.45 -18.33 -2.92
N SER A 41 1.22 -18.00 -4.20
CA SER A 41 1.63 -18.83 -5.35
C SER A 41 2.52 -18.14 -6.42
N GLU A 42 2.73 -16.83 -6.25
CA GLU A 42 3.54 -15.85 -7.01
C GLU A 42 3.82 -16.01 -8.52
N ARG A 43 3.28 -15.04 -9.27
CA ARG A 43 4.00 -14.14 -10.20
C ARG A 43 3.33 -12.75 -10.14
N ALA A 44 4.13 -11.69 -10.17
CA ALA A 44 3.64 -10.32 -10.40
C ALA A 44 2.81 -10.26 -11.70
N SER A 45 1.81 -9.39 -11.75
CA SER A 45 1.07 -9.08 -12.97
C SER A 45 1.65 -7.87 -13.67
N ASP A 46 1.66 -7.94 -15.00
CA ASP A 46 2.13 -6.90 -15.90
C ASP A 46 0.99 -5.96 -16.32
N ALA A 47 -0.26 -6.26 -15.94
CA ALA A 47 -1.46 -5.67 -16.53
C ALA A 47 -1.78 -4.23 -16.08
N ARG A 48 -1.00 -3.63 -15.16
CA ARG A 48 -1.11 -2.23 -14.70
C ARG A 48 -2.52 -1.78 -14.27
N CYS A 49 -3.39 -2.72 -13.90
CA CYS A 49 -4.70 -2.45 -13.34
C CYS A 49 -5.03 -3.45 -12.23
N GLY A 50 -6.02 -3.09 -11.41
CA GLY A 50 -6.42 -3.90 -10.27
C GLY A 50 -7.30 -5.06 -10.72
N LEU A 51 -8.28 -4.76 -11.57
CA LEU A 51 -9.27 -5.71 -12.05
C LEU A 51 -9.37 -5.60 -13.57
N ARG A 52 -9.47 -6.74 -14.25
CA ARG A 52 -9.83 -6.80 -15.68
C ARG A 52 -11.24 -7.34 -15.82
N ALA A 53 -12.07 -6.66 -16.59
CA ALA A 53 -13.39 -7.14 -16.99
C ALA A 53 -13.32 -7.71 -18.43
N GLY A 54 -13.65 -8.99 -18.58
CA GLY A 54 -13.75 -9.63 -19.89
C GLY A 54 -15.07 -9.28 -20.59
N ALA A 55 -15.09 -9.37 -21.91
CA ALA A 55 -16.30 -9.15 -22.72
C ALA A 55 -17.42 -10.16 -22.43
N ASP A 56 -17.09 -11.30 -21.80
CA ASP A 56 -18.01 -12.33 -21.34
C ASP A 56 -18.55 -12.07 -19.92
N GLY A 57 -18.22 -10.92 -19.31
CA GLY A 57 -18.62 -10.57 -17.95
C GLY A 57 -17.78 -11.25 -16.87
N ARG A 58 -16.73 -12.00 -17.23
CA ARG A 58 -15.82 -12.61 -16.25
C ARG A 58 -14.76 -11.63 -15.80
N TYR A 59 -14.40 -11.71 -14.52
CA TYR A 59 -13.40 -10.85 -13.93
C TYR A 59 -12.08 -11.57 -13.72
N ARG A 60 -10.99 -10.80 -13.74
CA ARG A 60 -9.65 -11.29 -13.45
C ARG A 60 -8.89 -10.30 -12.57
N LEU A 61 -8.33 -10.77 -11.46
CA LEU A 61 -7.50 -9.99 -10.54
C LEU A 61 -6.12 -9.73 -11.14
N GLU A 62 -5.88 -8.49 -11.55
CA GLU A 62 -4.63 -8.06 -12.18
C GLU A 62 -3.73 -7.27 -11.24
N ALA A 63 -4.20 -6.91 -10.04
CA ALA A 63 -3.39 -6.21 -9.07
C ALA A 63 -2.12 -7.00 -8.72
N ASN A 64 -1.02 -6.28 -8.56
CA ASN A 64 0.10 -6.77 -7.76
C ASN A 64 -0.32 -6.68 -6.30
N LEU A 65 -0.10 -7.76 -5.57
CA LEU A 65 -0.62 -7.92 -4.22
C LEU A 65 0.45 -7.69 -3.20
N THR A 66 0.02 -7.23 -2.04
CA THR A 66 0.90 -6.95 -0.95
C THR A 66 0.93 -8.13 0.03
N PRO A 67 2.10 -8.75 0.26
CA PRO A 67 2.19 -9.93 1.11
C PRO A 67 1.67 -9.71 2.53
N SER A 68 1.05 -10.74 3.09
CA SER A 68 0.54 -10.90 4.46
C SER A 68 -0.74 -10.11 4.81
N LEU A 69 -1.28 -9.32 3.89
CA LEU A 69 -2.47 -8.48 4.11
C LEU A 69 -3.79 -9.21 3.80
N VAL A 70 -3.74 -10.39 3.17
CA VAL A 70 -4.93 -10.97 2.52
C VAL A 70 -5.63 -12.09 3.30
N LYS A 71 -5.37 -12.20 4.62
CA LYS A 71 -6.05 -13.21 5.47
C LYS A 71 -7.34 -12.71 6.12
N THR A 72 -7.70 -11.46 5.89
CA THR A 72 -8.85 -10.80 6.50
C THR A 72 -10.05 -10.88 5.58
N ALA A 73 -11.17 -11.40 6.09
CA ALA A 73 -12.42 -11.44 5.34
C ALA A 73 -13.08 -10.05 5.36
N PRO A 74 -13.71 -9.61 4.26
CA PRO A 74 -14.50 -8.38 4.28
C PRO A 74 -15.63 -8.48 5.31
N ILE A 75 -15.79 -7.41 6.09
CA ILE A 75 -16.88 -7.25 7.06
C ILE A 75 -18.14 -6.67 6.39
N ASP A 76 -19.27 -6.80 7.08
CA ASP A 76 -20.48 -6.02 6.79
C ASP A 76 -20.20 -4.55 7.11
N LEU A 77 -20.32 -3.68 6.10
CA LEU A 77 -19.98 -2.28 6.17
C LEU A 77 -21.17 -1.43 6.59
N ASP A 78 -22.40 -1.92 6.45
CA ASP A 78 -23.58 -1.24 6.94
C ASP A 78 -23.60 -1.20 8.47
N GLU A 79 -23.10 -2.24 9.14
CA GLU A 79 -22.84 -2.21 10.60
C GLU A 79 -21.64 -1.30 10.95
N ALA A 80 -20.69 -1.16 10.02
CA ALA A 80 -19.51 -0.31 10.18
C ALA A 80 -19.71 1.14 9.70
N ALA A 81 -20.85 1.49 9.11
CA ALA A 81 -21.11 2.76 8.44
C ALA A 81 -20.83 4.00 9.32
N PRO A 82 -21.15 4.00 10.63
CA PRO A 82 -20.78 5.11 11.52
C PRO A 82 -19.26 5.32 11.65
N PHE A 83 -18.46 4.30 11.35
CA PHE A 83 -17.01 4.28 11.52
C PHE A 83 -16.24 4.49 10.20
N ILE A 84 -16.92 4.55 9.04
CA ILE A 84 -16.30 4.81 7.73
C ILE A 84 -15.78 6.26 7.61
N GLY A 85 -16.26 7.19 8.46
CA GLY A 85 -15.84 8.59 8.46
C GLY A 85 -14.37 8.84 8.86
N ARG A 86 -13.76 7.87 9.57
CA ARG A 86 -12.35 7.90 9.97
C ARG A 86 -11.69 6.60 9.55
N VAL A 87 -10.77 6.67 8.59
CA VAL A 87 -10.09 5.50 8.07
C VAL A 87 -8.59 5.60 8.37
N ALA A 88 -8.06 4.55 8.97
CA ALA A 88 -6.64 4.29 9.08
C ALA A 88 -6.25 3.23 8.04
N LEU A 89 -5.36 3.56 7.11
CA LEU A 89 -4.90 2.65 6.08
C LEU A 89 -3.65 1.91 6.56
N ALA A 90 -3.81 0.64 6.91
CA ALA A 90 -2.73 -0.30 7.12
C ALA A 90 -2.13 -0.77 5.78
N THR A 91 -0.82 -0.67 5.72
CA THR A 91 0.05 -1.23 4.68
C THR A 91 1.12 -2.07 5.38
N PRO A 92 1.94 -2.88 4.68
CA PRO A 92 3.03 -3.61 5.33
C PRO A 92 4.13 -2.71 5.88
N PHE A 93 4.02 -1.42 5.59
CA PHE A 93 5.05 -0.42 5.83
C PHE A 93 4.62 0.60 6.87
N GLY A 94 3.41 0.49 7.41
CA GLY A 94 2.87 1.44 8.39
C GLY A 94 1.37 1.65 8.26
N VAL A 95 0.84 2.43 9.20
CA VAL A 95 -0.56 2.84 9.24
C VAL A 95 -0.63 4.34 8.94
N VAL A 96 -1.45 4.73 7.96
CA VAL A 96 -1.69 6.13 7.59
C VAL A 96 -3.08 6.55 8.06
N GLY A 97 -3.19 7.65 8.79
CA GLY A 97 -4.46 8.16 9.30
C GLY A 97 -4.85 7.58 10.67
N ASN A 98 -6.09 7.81 11.07
CA ASN A 98 -6.65 7.34 12.35
C ASN A 98 -8.11 6.89 12.15
N GLY A 99 -8.56 5.88 12.91
CA GLY A 99 -9.93 5.37 12.84
C GLY A 99 -10.01 3.88 12.50
N SER A 100 -11.08 3.52 11.77
CA SER A 100 -11.33 2.16 11.29
C SER A 100 -10.20 1.70 10.40
N MET A 101 -9.65 0.54 10.72
CA MET A 101 -8.50 0.03 10.00
C MET A 101 -8.93 -0.56 8.66
N LEU A 102 -8.35 -0.05 7.58
CA LEU A 102 -8.48 -0.53 6.22
C LEU A 102 -7.14 -1.09 5.79
N VAL A 103 -7.13 -2.29 5.23
CA VAL A 103 -5.93 -2.97 4.76
C VAL A 103 -5.85 -2.87 3.25
N ALA A 104 -4.75 -2.31 2.73
CA ALA A 104 -4.50 -2.23 1.28
C ALA A 104 -4.11 -3.59 0.71
N LEU A 105 -4.82 -4.09 -0.30
CA LEU A 105 -4.48 -5.36 -0.97
C LEU A 105 -3.33 -5.22 -1.97
N SER A 106 -3.06 -4.01 -2.47
CA SER A 106 -1.99 -3.72 -3.44
C SER A 106 -0.95 -2.73 -2.91
N PRO A 107 0.30 -2.77 -3.39
CA PRO A 107 1.36 -1.89 -2.91
C PRO A 107 0.98 -0.42 -3.11
N LEU A 108 1.19 0.38 -2.07
CA LEU A 108 1.05 1.84 -2.13
C LEU A 108 2.44 2.49 -2.12
N PRO A 109 2.67 3.54 -2.92
CA PRO A 109 3.88 4.34 -2.79
C PRO A 109 3.93 4.94 -1.37
N GLN A 110 5.13 4.97 -0.79
CA GLN A 110 5.35 5.47 0.58
C GLN A 110 4.93 6.94 0.79
N ARG A 111 4.91 7.70 -0.31
CA ARG A 111 4.26 9.00 -0.37
C ARG A 111 2.96 8.86 -1.14
N ILE A 112 1.93 8.47 -0.42
CA ILE A 112 0.71 9.26 -0.52
C ILE A 112 1.16 10.64 -0.02
N ARG A 113 1.27 11.65 -0.90
CA ARG A 113 1.56 13.00 -0.42
C ARG A 113 0.47 13.34 0.61
N LEU A 114 0.71 14.29 1.50
CA LEU A 114 -0.22 14.61 2.59
C LEU A 114 -1.57 15.20 2.11
N GLY A 115 -1.98 14.92 0.87
CA GLY A 115 -3.21 15.33 0.21
C GLY A 115 -4.37 14.36 0.46
N ILE A 116 -5.26 14.31 -0.53
CA ILE A 116 -6.57 13.68 -0.43
C ILE A 116 -6.43 12.22 -0.87
N VAL A 117 -6.81 11.29 0.01
CA VAL A 117 -7.01 9.87 -0.32
C VAL A 117 -8.49 9.56 -0.25
N PRO A 118 -9.22 9.63 -1.37
CA PRO A 118 -10.60 9.18 -1.43
C PRO A 118 -10.70 7.71 -1.04
N VAL A 119 -11.64 7.39 -0.16
CA VAL A 119 -12.06 6.04 0.17
C VAL A 119 -13.50 5.89 -0.29
N VAL A 120 -13.74 5.02 -1.25
CA VAL A 120 -15.07 4.69 -1.76
C VAL A 120 -15.46 3.30 -1.25
N SER A 121 -16.48 3.26 -0.41
CA SER A 121 -16.98 2.04 0.22
C SER A 121 -18.30 1.63 -0.43
N VAL A 122 -18.37 0.45 -1.01
CA VAL A 122 -19.56 -0.07 -1.70
C VAL A 122 -20.27 -1.08 -0.80
N THR A 123 -21.54 -0.86 -0.49
CA THR A 123 -22.39 -1.79 0.26
C THR A 123 -23.53 -2.28 -0.60
N ASP A 124 -24.33 -3.23 -0.12
CA ASP A 124 -25.58 -3.62 -0.79
C ASP A 124 -26.60 -2.47 -0.81
N LYS A 125 -26.61 -1.61 0.22
CA LYS A 125 -27.54 -0.49 0.38
C LYS A 125 -27.11 0.79 -0.33
N ALA A 126 -25.83 1.14 -0.29
CA ALA A 126 -25.35 2.44 -0.72
C ALA A 126 -23.91 2.42 -1.22
N ILE A 127 -23.41 3.58 -1.66
CA ILE A 127 -21.99 3.82 -1.88
C ILE A 127 -21.62 4.99 -0.97
N TYR A 128 -20.60 4.82 -0.15
CA TYR A 128 -20.13 5.83 0.79
C TYR A 128 -18.80 6.41 0.33
N PHE A 129 -18.61 7.69 0.63
CA PHE A 129 -17.38 8.43 0.40
C PHE A 129 -16.80 8.92 1.71
N SER A 130 -15.51 8.67 1.93
CA SER A 130 -14.73 9.34 2.96
C SER A 130 -13.36 9.72 2.43
N ILE A 131 -12.61 10.49 3.22
CA ILE A 131 -11.25 10.91 2.86
C ILE A 131 -10.32 10.47 3.99
N ALA A 132 -9.29 9.69 3.68
CA ALA A 132 -8.20 9.46 4.60
C ALA A 132 -7.19 10.60 4.48
N THR A 133 -6.82 11.21 5.61
CA THR A 133 -5.75 12.22 5.68
C THR A 133 -4.75 11.85 6.77
N ASN A 134 -3.49 12.19 6.56
CA ASN A 134 -2.40 11.95 7.51
C ASN A 134 -2.53 12.75 8.82
N GLN A 135 -3.30 13.84 8.83
CA GLN A 135 -3.44 14.71 10.00
C GLN A 135 -4.62 14.32 10.92
N GLY A 136 -5.36 13.25 10.59
CA GLY A 136 -6.55 12.88 11.36
C GLY A 136 -7.67 13.93 11.29
N ILE A 137 -7.67 14.78 10.24
CA ILE A 137 -8.56 15.94 10.05
C ILE A 137 -9.82 15.58 9.24
N SER A 138 -10.03 14.31 8.84
CA SER A 138 -11.37 13.94 8.36
C SER A 138 -12.34 13.85 9.54
N GLU A 139 -12.93 15.00 9.89
CA GLU A 139 -13.95 15.15 10.94
C GLU A 139 -15.38 14.92 10.42
N GLY A 140 -15.55 14.52 9.16
CA GLY A 140 -16.87 14.31 8.55
C GLY A 140 -17.38 12.87 8.64
N PRO A 141 -18.69 12.64 8.87
CA PRO A 141 -19.28 11.32 8.63
C PRO A 141 -19.11 10.93 7.16
N ALA A 142 -19.01 9.63 6.90
CA ALA A 142 -19.04 9.13 5.52
C ALA A 142 -20.31 9.63 4.83
N THR A 143 -20.16 10.20 3.63
CA THR A 143 -21.28 10.76 2.88
C THR A 143 -21.74 9.75 1.85
N THR A 144 -23.04 9.44 1.82
CA THR A 144 -23.60 8.59 0.76
C THR A 144 -23.47 9.31 -0.58
N ILE A 145 -22.92 8.64 -1.58
CA ILE A 145 -22.81 9.13 -2.95
C ILE A 145 -24.14 8.90 -3.66
N ASP A 146 -24.72 9.97 -4.18
CA ASP A 146 -25.88 10.00 -5.07
C ASP A 146 -25.53 10.76 -6.37
N GLU A 147 -26.48 10.84 -7.31
CA GLU A 147 -26.28 11.57 -8.56
C GLU A 147 -25.89 13.05 -8.34
N LYS A 148 -26.35 13.65 -7.23
CA LYS A 148 -26.12 15.07 -6.96
C LYS A 148 -24.72 15.34 -6.46
N ASN A 149 -24.07 14.43 -5.75
CA ASN A 149 -22.72 14.64 -5.20
C ASN A 149 -21.62 13.83 -5.91
N LEU A 150 -21.96 12.94 -6.86
CA LEU A 150 -20.99 12.21 -7.68
C LEU A 150 -19.97 13.13 -8.38
N HIS A 151 -20.39 14.32 -8.81
CA HIS A 151 -19.50 15.30 -9.44
C HIS A 151 -18.39 15.81 -8.50
N VAL A 152 -18.64 15.85 -7.18
CA VAL A 152 -17.64 16.23 -6.18
C VAL A 152 -16.56 15.15 -6.10
N VAL A 153 -16.98 13.88 -6.01
CA VAL A 153 -16.08 12.73 -5.98
C VAL A 153 -15.21 12.68 -7.24
N ARG A 154 -15.83 12.78 -8.42
CA ARG A 154 -15.12 12.83 -9.71
C ARG A 154 -14.19 14.03 -9.85
N GLY A 155 -14.51 15.16 -9.20
CA GLY A 155 -13.63 16.33 -9.18
C GLY A 155 -12.37 16.15 -8.33
N MET A 156 -12.41 15.28 -7.31
CA MET A 156 -11.27 15.00 -6.44
C MET A 156 -10.29 13.97 -7.01
N ILE A 157 -10.82 12.94 -7.68
CA ILE A 157 -10.06 11.77 -8.17
C ILE A 157 -8.82 12.15 -9.02
N PRO A 158 -8.90 13.07 -9.99
CA PRO A 158 -7.73 13.43 -10.81
C PRO A 158 -6.56 14.03 -10.04
N ASN A 159 -6.80 14.53 -8.83
CA ASN A 159 -5.78 15.14 -7.97
C ASN A 159 -5.44 14.25 -6.75
N ALA A 160 -6.04 13.07 -6.64
CA ALA A 160 -5.84 12.16 -5.52
C ALA A 160 -4.45 11.51 -5.60
N ASP A 161 -3.79 11.44 -4.44
CA ASP A 161 -2.49 10.76 -4.31
C ASP A 161 -2.63 9.24 -4.38
N ALA A 162 -3.80 8.72 -4.02
CA ALA A 162 -4.27 7.35 -4.23
C ALA A 162 -5.80 7.36 -4.09
N VAL A 163 -6.48 6.39 -4.70
CA VAL A 163 -7.92 6.14 -4.50
C VAL A 163 -8.10 4.75 -3.94
N ILE A 164 -8.83 4.61 -2.84
CA ILE A 164 -9.11 3.32 -2.23
C ILE A 164 -10.54 2.92 -2.51
N VAL A 165 -10.73 1.71 -3.04
CA VAL A 165 -12.04 1.11 -3.28
C VAL A 165 -12.17 -0.11 -2.38
N THR A 166 -13.23 -0.17 -1.59
CA THR A 166 -13.54 -1.28 -0.69
C THR A 166 -15.01 -1.63 -0.84
N ALA A 167 -15.38 -2.87 -0.56
CA ALA A 167 -16.78 -3.28 -0.56
C ALA A 167 -17.08 -4.31 0.52
N GLU A 168 -18.37 -4.51 0.78
CA GLU A 168 -18.84 -5.66 1.57
C GLU A 168 -18.59 -6.96 0.83
N ARG A 169 -18.48 -8.04 1.62
CA ARG A 169 -18.20 -9.38 1.10
C ARG A 169 -19.09 -9.77 -0.07
N ASP A 170 -20.41 -9.59 0.08
CA ASP A 170 -21.40 -10.14 -0.85
C ASP A 170 -21.76 -9.17 -1.99
N VAL A 171 -21.08 -8.01 -2.07
CA VAL A 171 -21.30 -7.05 -3.16
C VAL A 171 -20.79 -7.63 -4.48
N PRO A 172 -21.64 -7.68 -5.53
CA PRO A 172 -21.22 -8.14 -6.86
C PRO A 172 -20.13 -7.25 -7.47
N LEU A 173 -19.15 -7.84 -8.15
CA LEU A 173 -18.07 -7.08 -8.79
C LEU A 173 -18.56 -6.14 -9.90
N ASP A 174 -19.72 -6.38 -10.51
CA ASP A 174 -20.34 -5.42 -11.44
C ASP A 174 -20.58 -4.06 -10.78
N ARG A 175 -21.04 -4.06 -9.51
CA ARG A 175 -21.25 -2.82 -8.75
C ARG A 175 -19.93 -2.16 -8.38
N VAL A 176 -18.89 -2.95 -8.10
CA VAL A 176 -17.53 -2.44 -7.85
C VAL A 176 -16.93 -1.86 -9.14
N ARG A 177 -17.15 -2.50 -10.29
CA ARG A 177 -16.72 -2.03 -11.60
C ARG A 177 -17.27 -0.64 -11.90
N ASP A 178 -18.56 -0.43 -11.69
CA ASP A 178 -19.20 0.87 -11.93
C ASP A 178 -18.55 2.00 -11.10
N VAL A 179 -18.01 1.69 -9.91
CA VAL A 179 -17.24 2.61 -9.07
C VAL A 179 -15.81 2.77 -9.57
N LEU A 180 -15.16 1.70 -10.03
CA LEU A 180 -13.82 1.76 -10.61
C LEU A 180 -13.80 2.66 -11.86
N ASP A 181 -14.87 2.73 -12.63
CA ASP A 181 -15.00 3.66 -13.76
C ASP A 181 -14.90 5.12 -13.34
N TRP A 182 -15.28 5.46 -12.10
CA TRP A 182 -15.13 6.83 -11.60
C TRP A 182 -13.68 7.20 -11.35
N THR A 183 -12.83 6.19 -11.14
CA THR A 183 -11.40 6.34 -10.87
C THR A 183 -10.57 6.54 -12.13
N ASP A 184 -11.20 6.49 -13.31
CA ASP A 184 -10.50 6.79 -14.55
C ASP A 184 -9.95 8.22 -14.53
N GLY A 185 -8.69 8.37 -14.94
CA GLY A 185 -7.95 9.63 -14.85
C GLY A 185 -7.39 9.97 -13.46
N ALA A 186 -7.46 9.08 -12.46
CA ALA A 186 -6.74 9.26 -11.21
C ALA A 186 -5.23 9.46 -11.46
N ALA A 187 -4.62 10.44 -10.79
CA ALA A 187 -3.18 10.66 -10.86
C ALA A 187 -2.39 9.61 -10.03
N GLY A 188 -2.94 9.24 -8.88
CA GLY A 188 -2.42 8.19 -8.01
C GLY A 188 -2.93 6.78 -8.35
N PRO A 189 -2.38 5.74 -7.69
CA PRO A 189 -2.87 4.38 -7.86
C PRO A 189 -4.28 4.20 -7.29
N VAL A 190 -5.05 3.31 -7.91
CA VAL A 190 -6.30 2.77 -7.39
C VAL A 190 -6.00 1.46 -6.67
N VAL A 191 -6.45 1.36 -5.42
CA VAL A 191 -6.11 0.27 -4.52
C VAL A 191 -7.38 -0.36 -3.97
N PHE A 192 -7.43 -1.69 -3.97
CA PHE A 192 -8.47 -2.41 -3.24
C PHE A 192 -8.14 -2.42 -1.75
N GLY A 193 -9.12 -2.08 -0.92
CA GLY A 193 -9.02 -2.11 0.53
C GLY A 193 -9.98 -3.11 1.14
N VAL A 194 -9.65 -3.62 2.33
CA VAL A 194 -10.58 -4.43 3.14
C VAL A 194 -10.62 -3.87 4.56
N PHE A 195 -11.82 -3.59 5.08
CA PHE A 195 -11.96 -3.16 6.48
C PHE A 195 -11.70 -4.33 7.42
N LEU A 196 -10.97 -4.07 8.49
CA LEU A 196 -10.72 -5.03 9.54
C LEU A 196 -11.89 -5.07 10.52
N GLY A 197 -12.33 -6.28 10.86
CA GLY A 197 -13.23 -6.51 11.96
C GLY A 197 -12.58 -6.19 13.31
N ARG A 198 -13.41 -6.11 14.36
CA ARG A 198 -12.92 -5.83 15.73
C ARG A 198 -11.90 -6.84 16.23
N ASP A 199 -12.02 -8.08 15.79
CA ASP A 199 -11.16 -9.20 16.19
C ASP A 199 -9.99 -9.42 15.23
N ASP A 200 -9.93 -8.70 14.11
CA ASP A 200 -8.84 -8.79 13.16
C ASP A 200 -7.62 -8.01 13.67
N HIS A 201 -6.45 -8.63 13.56
CA HIS A 201 -5.20 -8.05 14.03
C HIS A 201 -4.32 -7.69 12.85
N VAL A 202 -3.92 -6.43 12.77
CA VAL A 202 -2.79 -6.03 11.94
C VAL A 202 -1.52 -6.61 12.58
N PRO A 203 -0.61 -7.25 11.83
CA PRO A 203 0.71 -7.62 12.32
C PRO A 203 1.36 -6.45 13.09
N ALA A 204 1.81 -6.73 14.32
CA ALA A 204 2.40 -5.71 15.19
C ALA A 204 3.60 -5.00 14.54
N THR A 205 4.30 -5.68 13.63
CA THR A 205 5.38 -5.11 12.80
C THR A 205 4.94 -3.93 11.94
N TRP A 206 3.65 -3.82 11.60
CA TRP A 206 3.10 -2.71 10.81
C TRP A 206 2.54 -1.60 11.67
N VAL A 207 1.93 -1.95 12.81
CA VAL A 207 1.48 -0.97 13.81
C VAL A 207 2.67 -0.22 14.43
N ASN A 208 3.80 -0.92 14.59
CA ASN A 208 5.07 -0.36 15.06
C ASN A 208 5.91 0.26 13.93
N ALA A 209 5.46 0.23 12.68
CA ALA A 209 5.99 1.10 11.64
C ALA A 209 5.41 2.52 11.74
N ARG A 210 5.22 3.00 12.99
CA ARG A 210 5.28 4.43 13.26
C ARG A 210 6.57 4.96 12.67
N GLU A 211 6.54 6.19 12.17
CA GLU A 211 7.78 6.96 12.07
C GLU A 211 8.50 6.78 13.40
N PRO A 212 9.74 6.30 13.41
CA PRO A 212 10.48 6.18 14.65
C PRO A 212 10.40 7.52 15.36
N ASP A 213 9.76 7.55 16.53
CA ASP A 213 9.69 8.72 17.41
C ASP A 213 11.12 9.02 17.89
N GLY A 214 11.91 9.63 17.02
CA GLY A 214 13.36 9.59 17.14
C GLY A 214 13.93 8.17 17.00
N PHE A 215 15.22 8.12 16.67
CA PHE A 215 16.11 6.95 16.79
C PHE A 215 15.44 5.57 16.83
N VAL A 216 15.42 4.87 15.69
CA VAL A 216 15.52 3.40 15.76
C VAL A 216 16.91 3.11 16.32
N GLU A 217 16.99 2.64 17.55
CA GLU A 217 18.24 2.16 18.16
C GLU A 217 18.78 0.90 17.43
N GLU A 218 17.97 0.26 16.58
CA GLU A 218 18.40 -0.88 15.80
C GLU A 218 19.11 -0.48 14.49
N PRO A 219 20.32 -1.02 14.25
CA PRO A 219 21.22 -0.52 13.24
C PRO A 219 20.97 -1.00 11.81
N GLY A 220 20.80 -0.06 10.88
CA GLY A 220 21.24 -0.29 9.51
C GLY A 220 22.77 -0.35 9.48
N ARG A 221 23.34 -1.56 9.40
CA ARG A 221 24.79 -1.78 9.21
C ARG A 221 25.16 -1.42 7.77
N CYS A 222 26.07 -0.48 7.59
CA CYS A 222 26.72 -0.33 6.29
C CYS A 222 27.39 -1.66 5.89
N GLU A 223 27.54 -1.93 4.59
CA GLU A 223 28.22 -3.16 4.10
C GLU A 223 29.65 -3.33 4.68
N ASN A 224 30.30 -2.24 5.10
CA ASN A 224 31.61 -2.25 5.77
C ASN A 224 31.55 -2.56 7.28
N GLY A 225 30.36 -2.86 7.82
CA GLY A 225 30.15 -3.12 9.25
C GLY A 225 30.17 -1.87 10.13
N GLU A 226 30.30 -0.67 9.55
CA GLU A 226 30.32 0.57 10.32
C GLU A 226 28.93 0.97 10.80
N HIS A 227 28.96 1.62 11.95
CA HIS A 227 27.84 1.88 12.82
C HIS A 227 27.91 3.36 13.20
N TYR A 228 27.04 4.22 12.65
CA TYR A 228 27.13 5.66 12.89
C TYR A 228 26.59 6.12 14.26
N TRP A 229 26.33 5.22 15.21
CA TRP A 229 25.78 5.53 16.56
C TRP A 229 26.71 6.37 17.44
N THR A 230 28.00 6.48 17.07
CA THR A 230 29.02 7.15 17.88
C THR A 230 29.11 8.66 17.64
N VAL A 231 28.23 9.20 16.80
CA VAL A 231 28.27 10.61 16.44
C VAL A 231 27.60 11.47 17.56
N PRO A 232 28.30 12.48 18.11
CA PRO A 232 27.89 13.13 19.37
C PRO A 232 26.79 14.20 19.23
N GLY A 233 26.37 14.55 18.02
CA GLY A 233 25.29 15.51 17.78
C GLY A 233 23.95 14.83 17.53
N ARG A 234 22.87 15.56 17.81
CA ARG A 234 21.49 15.14 17.56
C ARG A 234 20.71 16.33 17.02
N TYR A 235 19.82 16.07 16.07
CA TYR A 235 18.76 17.02 15.74
C TYR A 235 17.62 16.88 16.75
N ASP A 236 16.83 17.93 16.92
CA ASP A 236 15.55 17.84 17.61
C ASP A 236 14.56 16.99 16.78
N PRO A 237 13.51 16.41 17.39
CA PRO A 237 12.56 15.53 16.70
C PRO A 237 11.88 16.15 15.47
N ALA A 238 11.52 17.44 15.53
CA ALA A 238 10.87 18.11 14.41
C ALA A 238 11.82 18.26 13.21
N THR A 239 13.09 18.57 13.47
CA THR A 239 14.12 18.59 12.44
C THR A 239 14.37 17.19 11.85
N VAL A 240 14.39 16.13 12.67
CA VAL A 240 14.53 14.75 12.18
C VAL A 240 13.39 14.36 11.26
N ALA A 241 12.14 14.65 11.63
CA ALA A 241 10.97 14.36 10.80
C ALA A 241 11.08 15.07 9.43
N ARG A 242 11.38 16.37 9.43
CA ARG A 242 11.57 17.15 8.19
C ARG A 242 12.70 16.60 7.31
N VAL A 243 13.87 16.32 7.89
CA VAL A 243 15.03 15.78 7.16
C VAL A 243 14.73 14.41 6.57
N SER A 244 14.05 13.55 7.35
CA SER A 244 13.64 12.22 6.88
C SER A 244 12.68 12.34 5.70
N ASP A 245 11.74 13.29 5.76
CA ASP A 245 10.83 13.58 4.67
C ASP A 245 11.51 14.08 3.41
N GLU A 246 12.45 15.02 3.52
CA GLU A 246 13.26 15.51 2.39
C GLU A 246 14.05 14.37 1.74
N ILE A 247 14.70 13.52 2.55
CA ILE A 247 15.41 12.34 2.05
C ILE A 247 14.47 11.45 1.25
N ARG A 248 13.30 11.08 1.82
CA ARG A 248 12.31 10.23 1.14
C ARG A 248 11.87 10.82 -0.20
N GLN A 249 11.66 12.14 -0.30
CA GLN A 249 11.28 12.81 -1.57
C GLN A 249 12.31 12.59 -2.66
N GLU A 250 13.55 12.86 -2.30
CA GLU A 250 14.65 12.95 -3.25
C GLU A 250 15.01 11.58 -3.80
N VAL A 251 14.95 10.58 -2.94
CA VAL A 251 15.27 9.20 -3.32
C VAL A 251 14.08 8.46 -3.94
N ALA A 252 12.83 8.92 -3.77
CA ALA A 252 11.65 8.26 -4.36
C ALA A 252 11.78 8.11 -5.89
N SER A 253 12.41 9.08 -6.56
CA SER A 253 12.70 9.01 -7.99
C SER A 253 13.60 7.84 -8.40
N CYS A 254 14.39 7.29 -7.46
CA CYS A 254 15.23 6.12 -7.70
C CYS A 254 14.42 4.83 -7.89
N ALA A 255 13.13 4.82 -7.55
CA ALA A 255 12.26 3.69 -7.84
C ALA A 255 12.12 3.42 -9.35
N ALA A 256 12.37 4.42 -10.21
CA ALA A 256 12.43 4.23 -11.65
C ALA A 256 13.62 3.35 -12.12
N LYS A 257 14.56 3.02 -11.22
CA LYS A 257 15.68 2.09 -11.46
C LYS A 257 15.39 0.65 -11.03
N LEU A 258 14.21 0.38 -10.49
CA LEU A 258 13.80 -0.97 -10.18
C LEU A 258 13.53 -1.76 -11.47
N PRO A 259 13.78 -3.07 -11.48
CA PRO A 259 13.34 -3.94 -12.57
C PRO A 259 11.83 -3.76 -12.84
N PRO A 260 11.37 -3.87 -14.11
CA PRO A 260 9.96 -3.65 -14.45
C PRO A 260 8.96 -4.55 -13.71
N ASP A 261 9.40 -5.76 -13.35
CA ASP A 261 8.69 -6.82 -12.64
C ASP A 261 8.90 -6.78 -11.12
N SER A 262 9.70 -5.84 -10.61
CA SER A 262 9.92 -5.67 -9.18
C SER A 262 8.64 -5.21 -8.49
N LEU A 263 8.36 -5.75 -7.30
CA LEU A 263 7.33 -5.22 -6.41
C LEU A 263 7.81 -3.98 -5.62
N GLY A 264 9.04 -3.54 -5.88
CA GLY A 264 9.73 -2.57 -5.06
C GLY A 264 10.46 -3.20 -3.89
N GLY A 265 10.83 -2.36 -2.93
CA GLY A 265 11.50 -2.82 -1.72
C GLY A 265 11.85 -1.68 -0.78
N ARG A 266 12.07 -2.06 0.49
CA ARG A 266 12.56 -1.15 1.52
C ARG A 266 14.07 -1.05 1.45
N VAL A 267 14.58 0.17 1.62
CA VAL A 267 15.98 0.46 1.89
C VAL A 267 16.09 1.24 3.19
N THR A 268 17.03 0.86 4.04
CA THR A 268 17.39 1.61 5.24
C THR A 268 18.64 2.41 4.93
N LEU A 269 18.54 3.74 4.95
CA LEU A 269 19.64 4.65 4.68
C LEU A 269 20.20 5.18 6.00
N SER A 270 21.50 4.99 6.21
CA SER A 270 22.20 5.58 7.35
C SER A 270 23.11 6.70 6.85
N LEU A 271 22.93 7.92 7.38
CA LEU A 271 23.72 9.09 7.02
C LEU A 271 24.47 9.66 8.22
N LYS A 272 25.69 10.14 7.95
CA LYS A 272 26.47 11.00 8.85
C LYS A 272 26.57 12.37 8.23
N MET A 273 25.99 13.36 8.90
CA MET A 273 26.05 14.77 8.51
C MET A 273 27.15 15.48 9.26
N GLY A 274 27.96 16.24 8.51
CA GLY A 274 28.99 17.12 9.06
C GLY A 274 28.40 18.40 9.65
N ARG A 275 29.26 19.21 10.29
CA ARG A 275 28.84 20.46 10.94
C ARG A 275 28.23 21.48 9.97
N THR A 276 28.64 21.43 8.71
CA THR A 276 28.16 22.30 7.63
C THR A 276 26.79 21.90 7.09
N GLY A 277 26.18 20.83 7.61
CA GLY A 277 24.94 20.29 7.05
C GLY A 277 25.14 19.51 5.75
N ARG A 278 26.37 19.18 5.38
CA ARG A 278 26.68 18.28 4.26
C ARG A 278 26.79 16.85 4.74
N THR A 279 26.33 15.91 3.91
CA THR A 279 26.57 14.47 4.11
C THR A 279 28.07 14.20 4.08
N ALA A 280 28.64 13.85 5.22
CA ALA A 280 30.02 13.42 5.34
C ALA A 280 30.17 11.94 4.96
N ASP A 281 29.15 11.13 5.28
CA ASP A 281 29.10 9.72 4.90
C ASP A 281 27.65 9.24 4.73
N ALA A 282 27.44 8.23 3.90
CA ALA A 282 26.14 7.62 3.66
C ALA A 282 26.29 6.19 3.15
N CYS A 283 25.44 5.29 3.66
CA CYS A 283 25.37 3.90 3.25
C CYS A 283 23.94 3.37 3.32
N LEU A 284 23.68 2.27 2.60
CA LEU A 284 22.48 1.47 2.81
C LEU A 284 22.78 0.36 3.82
N GLY A 285 21.86 0.16 4.76
CA GLY A 285 21.80 -0.97 5.66
C GLY A 285 21.02 -2.11 5.03
N GLU A 286 19.80 -2.34 5.48
CA GLU A 286 18.89 -3.28 4.82
C GLU A 286 18.50 -2.76 3.43
N ASP A 287 18.60 -3.59 2.40
CA ASP A 287 18.24 -3.28 1.02
C ASP A 287 17.46 -4.46 0.42
N GLN A 288 16.13 -4.41 0.54
CA GLN A 288 15.23 -5.43 0.00
C GLN A 288 15.10 -5.33 -1.52
N THR A 289 15.51 -4.22 -2.13
CA THR A 289 15.45 -4.08 -3.59
C THR A 289 16.53 -4.93 -4.27
N GLN A 290 17.63 -5.21 -3.57
CA GLN A 290 18.81 -5.92 -4.05
C GLN A 290 19.36 -5.35 -5.39
N SER A 291 19.02 -4.10 -5.72
CA SER A 291 19.35 -3.47 -6.99
C SER A 291 20.53 -2.52 -6.82
N ALA A 292 21.65 -2.84 -7.49
CA ALA A 292 22.85 -2.00 -7.50
C ALA A 292 22.59 -0.61 -8.09
N GLU A 293 21.71 -0.51 -9.10
CA GLU A 293 21.33 0.77 -9.71
C GLU A 293 20.51 1.64 -8.76
N VAL A 294 19.57 1.03 -8.04
CA VAL A 294 18.79 1.70 -7.00
C VAL A 294 19.73 2.20 -5.90
N ARG A 295 20.64 1.35 -5.41
CA ARG A 295 21.64 1.72 -4.40
C ARG A 295 22.48 2.91 -4.82
N ALA A 296 23.03 2.87 -6.03
CA ALA A 296 23.82 3.96 -6.58
C ALA A 296 23.01 5.26 -6.67
N CYS A 297 21.77 5.19 -7.14
CA CYS A 297 20.89 6.36 -7.24
C CYS A 297 20.59 6.97 -5.86
N VAL A 298 20.18 6.14 -4.89
CA VAL A 298 19.83 6.60 -3.55
C VAL A 298 21.02 7.31 -2.90
N LEU A 299 22.21 6.70 -2.93
CA LEU A 299 23.42 7.27 -2.32
C LEU A 299 23.88 8.55 -3.03
N ASP A 300 23.78 8.63 -4.36
CA ASP A 300 24.11 9.84 -5.11
C ASP A 300 23.19 11.01 -4.73
N ARG A 301 21.88 10.77 -4.64
CA ARG A 301 20.89 11.78 -4.26
C ARG A 301 21.16 12.36 -2.88
N VAL A 302 21.29 11.50 -1.88
CA VAL A 302 21.41 11.97 -0.49
C VAL A 302 22.75 12.62 -0.15
N ARG A 303 23.81 12.29 -0.90
CA ARG A 303 25.11 12.99 -0.76
C ARG A 303 25.04 14.44 -1.23
N LYS A 304 24.14 14.74 -2.17
CA LYS A 304 23.95 16.10 -2.72
C LYS A 304 23.01 16.96 -1.88
N LEU A 305 22.23 16.34 -0.99
CA LEU A 305 21.26 17.06 -0.19
C LEU A 305 21.91 17.99 0.85
N PRO A 306 21.42 19.24 0.96
CA PRO A 306 21.77 20.11 2.08
C PRO A 306 20.88 19.78 3.29
N PHE A 307 21.50 19.73 4.47
CA PHE A 307 20.81 19.57 5.75
C PHE A 307 21.08 20.76 6.66
N PRO A 308 20.30 20.96 7.73
CA PRO A 308 20.59 22.00 8.72
C PRO A 308 21.98 21.82 9.35
N SER A 309 22.76 22.89 9.44
CA SER A 309 24.05 22.86 10.14
C SER A 309 23.88 22.52 11.62
N SER A 310 24.88 21.85 12.21
CA SER A 310 24.89 21.51 13.64
C SER A 310 26.29 21.72 14.22
N PRO A 311 26.43 22.18 15.48
CA PRO A 311 27.74 22.36 16.12
C PRO A 311 28.53 21.05 16.26
N LYS A 312 27.84 19.91 16.24
CA LYS A 312 28.42 18.56 16.25
C LYS A 312 27.95 17.82 15.00
N PRO A 313 28.73 16.88 14.45
CA PRO A 313 28.20 16.01 13.41
C PRO A 313 26.96 15.27 13.94
N VAL A 314 26.04 14.88 13.07
CA VAL A 314 24.78 14.21 13.43
C VAL A 314 24.64 12.95 12.60
N ALA A 315 24.11 11.87 13.18
CA ALA A 315 23.74 10.67 12.45
C ALA A 315 22.21 10.55 12.37
N VAL A 316 21.68 10.16 11.22
CA VAL A 316 20.26 9.88 11.02
C VAL A 316 20.12 8.59 10.23
N SER A 317 19.16 7.75 10.62
CA SER A 317 18.74 6.56 9.90
C SER A 317 17.34 6.80 9.36
N VAL A 318 17.13 6.60 8.07
CA VAL A 318 15.85 6.80 7.38
C VAL A 318 15.49 5.54 6.62
N GLN A 319 14.31 4.99 6.88
CA GLN A 319 13.74 3.94 6.04
C GLN A 319 12.98 4.56 4.88
N VAL A 320 13.20 4.02 3.69
CA VAL A 320 12.61 4.48 2.43
C VAL A 320 12.07 3.25 1.68
N GLN A 321 10.84 3.33 1.21
CA GLN A 321 10.23 2.35 0.32
C GLN A 321 10.29 2.91 -1.09
N LEU A 322 10.78 2.08 -2.00
CA LEU A 322 10.79 2.38 -3.42
C LEU A 322 9.77 1.47 -4.08
N VAL A 323 8.77 2.08 -4.72
CA VAL A 323 7.72 1.38 -5.46
C VAL A 323 7.89 1.78 -6.93
N PRO A 324 8.09 0.82 -7.85
CA PRO A 324 8.29 1.14 -9.25
C PRO A 324 7.05 1.87 -9.80
N PRO A 325 7.23 2.89 -10.66
CA PRO A 325 6.10 3.58 -11.29
C PRO A 325 5.19 2.65 -12.10
N SER A 326 5.71 1.50 -12.56
CA SER A 326 4.92 0.48 -13.26
C SER A 326 3.85 -0.18 -12.38
N LEU A 327 3.95 -0.07 -11.06
CA LEU A 327 2.94 -0.57 -10.12
C LEU A 327 1.82 0.44 -9.85
N ILE A 328 1.85 1.64 -10.46
CA ILE A 328 0.67 2.52 -10.44
C ILE A 328 -0.45 1.79 -11.16
N THR A 329 -1.42 1.38 -10.36
CA THR A 329 -2.48 0.45 -10.76
C THR A 329 -3.71 1.27 -11.11
N ARG A 330 -4.21 1.16 -12.34
CA ARG A 330 -5.55 1.65 -12.68
C ARG A 330 -6.62 0.81 -12.00
N GLY A 331 -7.81 1.35 -11.74
CA GLY A 331 -8.89 0.57 -11.16
C GLY A 331 -9.28 -0.63 -12.05
N LEU A 332 -9.58 -0.33 -13.31
CA LEU A 332 -10.13 -1.27 -14.28
C LEU A 332 -9.29 -1.34 -15.56
N CYS A 333 -9.18 -2.54 -16.13
CA CYS A 333 -8.85 -2.78 -17.54
C CYS A 333 -10.04 -3.41 -18.25
N GLU A 334 -10.22 -3.05 -19.52
CA GLU A 334 -10.97 -3.83 -20.50
C GLU A 334 -10.01 -4.79 -21.25
#